data_AF-A0A3M0XG17-F1
#
_entry.id   AF-A0A3M0XG17-F1
#
_cell.length_a   1.000
_cell.length_b   1.000
_cell.length_c   1.000
_cell.angle_alpha   90.00
_cell.angle_beta   90.00
_cell.angle_gamma   90.00
#
_symmetry.space_group_name_H-M   'P 1'
#
loop_
_entity.id
_entity.type
_entity.pdbx_description
1 polymer ?
#
loop_
_entity_poly.entity_id
_entity_poly.type
_entity_poly.pdbx_seq_one_letter_code
_entity_poly.pdbx_strand_id
1 'polypeptide(L)'
;CWAIYKKGTYGDFLGRGVDDLKEALFLIDELHKVGVDYIKIINSGIFMPKSGKISRGGFDKKELKEMVSYAKHRNLEVYCHANGDERIGDAVEAGVSCIIHGFYISEDTLRLMHEKHVCFIPTVYALLSLSEMGDKNIVKDMVERHLSAIKRSSEIGVTIKAGSDAGSFIPYGSSYISELELLKKAGLTYEEVLHTAISKPFRQGESADFLLLDGFKVKKIFLRNREVPI
;
A
#
# COMPACT_ATOMS: atom_id res chain seq x y z
N CYS A 1 11.17 -1.15 -8.02
CA CYS A 1 10.68 -0.86 -6.66
C CYS A 1 11.90 -0.79 -5.73
N TRP A 2 12.03 0.26 -4.93
CA TRP A 2 13.15 0.46 -4.01
C TRP A 2 12.86 -0.17 -2.65
N ALA A 3 12.59 -1.48 -2.64
CA ALA A 3 12.22 -2.18 -1.42
C ALA A 3 13.45 -2.67 -0.64
N ILE A 4 13.37 -2.58 0.68
CA ILE A 4 14.33 -3.11 1.65
C ILE A 4 13.63 -4.19 2.45
N TYR A 5 14.23 -5.38 2.55
CA TYR A 5 13.71 -6.50 3.33
C TYR A 5 14.81 -7.16 4.15
N LYS A 6 14.44 -7.82 5.25
CA LYS A 6 15.38 -8.58 6.08
C LYS A 6 15.66 -9.94 5.43
N LYS A 7 16.92 -10.29 5.18
CA LYS A 7 17.29 -11.58 4.60
C LYS A 7 16.75 -12.74 5.44
N GLY A 8 16.36 -13.82 4.77
CA GLY A 8 15.66 -14.96 5.41
C GLY A 8 14.17 -14.72 5.70
N THR A 9 13.60 -13.59 5.25
CA THR A 9 12.17 -13.29 5.35
C THR A 9 11.57 -12.97 3.97
N TYR A 10 10.27 -12.67 3.91
CA TYR A 10 9.59 -12.27 2.68
C TYR A 10 10.17 -10.98 2.07
N GLY A 11 10.23 -10.90 0.74
CA GLY A 11 10.61 -9.68 0.01
C GLY A 11 11.77 -9.82 -0.98
N ASP A 12 12.36 -11.01 -1.11
CA ASP A 12 13.51 -11.30 -1.97
C ASP A 12 13.33 -10.97 -3.45
N PHE A 13 12.14 -11.18 -4.01
CA PHE A 13 11.83 -10.81 -5.39
C PHE A 13 11.43 -9.32 -5.56
N LEU A 14 11.30 -8.55 -4.48
CA LEU A 14 10.79 -7.17 -4.51
C LEU A 14 11.87 -6.09 -4.42
N GLY A 15 13.05 -6.43 -3.89
CA GLY A 15 14.06 -5.41 -3.59
C GLY A 15 15.40 -5.98 -3.14
N ARG A 16 16.11 -5.22 -2.29
CA ARG A 16 17.46 -5.55 -1.83
C ARG A 16 17.40 -6.00 -0.36
N GLY A 17 17.96 -7.18 -0.11
CA GLY A 17 18.00 -7.80 1.21
C GLY A 17 19.15 -7.27 2.05
N VAL A 18 18.91 -7.09 3.34
CA VAL A 18 19.91 -6.67 4.34
C VAL A 18 19.95 -7.65 5.51
N ASP A 19 21.14 -7.87 6.06
CA ASP A 19 21.34 -8.74 7.24
C ASP A 19 21.11 -8.00 8.56
N ASP A 20 21.46 -6.71 8.59
CA ASP A 20 21.40 -5.89 9.80
C ASP A 20 21.00 -4.43 9.52
N LEU A 21 20.85 -3.67 10.61
CA LEU A 21 20.51 -2.25 10.57
C LEU A 21 21.57 -1.41 9.84
N LYS A 22 22.86 -1.74 9.96
CA LYS A 22 23.92 -0.96 9.33
C LYS A 22 23.82 -1.05 7.80
N GLU A 23 23.60 -2.26 7.28
CA GLU A 23 23.33 -2.47 5.86
C GLU A 23 22.06 -1.75 5.41
N ALA A 24 21.00 -1.78 6.22
CA ALA A 24 19.76 -1.05 5.94
C ALA A 24 19.99 0.46 5.80
N LEU A 25 20.70 1.08 6.74
CA LEU A 25 20.99 2.51 6.72
C LEU A 25 21.90 2.88 5.53
N PHE A 26 22.91 2.06 5.22
CA PHE A 26 23.75 2.25 4.05
C PHE A 26 22.93 2.20 2.75
N LEU A 27 22.00 1.25 2.65
CA LEU A 27 21.11 1.15 1.49
C LEU A 27 20.19 2.37 1.37
N ILE A 28 19.66 2.89 2.48
CA ILE A 28 18.87 4.13 2.47
C ILE A 28 19.70 5.31 1.94
N ASP A 29 20.99 5.41 2.29
CA ASP A 29 21.90 6.41 1.74
C ASP A 29 22.11 6.24 0.22
N GLU A 30 22.27 5.01 -0.27
CA GLU A 30 22.38 4.76 -1.71
C GLU A 30 21.12 5.18 -2.46
N LEU A 31 19.95 4.82 -1.94
CA LEU A 31 18.66 5.18 -2.53
C LEU A 31 18.45 6.70 -2.53
N HIS A 32 18.83 7.40 -1.45
CA HIS A 32 18.80 8.85 -1.41
C HIS A 32 19.69 9.49 -2.50
N LYS A 33 20.92 8.99 -2.67
CA LYS A 33 21.88 9.51 -3.66
C LYS A 33 21.40 9.38 -5.11
N VAL A 34 20.65 8.34 -5.43
CA VAL A 34 20.07 8.15 -6.78
C VAL A 34 18.76 8.91 -6.97
N GLY A 35 18.30 9.67 -5.97
CA GLY A 35 17.17 10.59 -6.09
C GLY A 35 15.81 9.89 -6.12
N VAL A 36 15.63 8.80 -5.37
CA VAL A 36 14.31 8.16 -5.26
C VAL A 36 13.31 9.06 -4.54
N ASP A 37 12.04 9.04 -4.95
CA ASP A 37 10.97 9.79 -4.29
C ASP A 37 10.60 9.20 -2.92
N TYR A 38 10.68 7.87 -2.80
CA TYR A 38 10.32 7.12 -1.61
C TYR A 38 11.06 5.78 -1.55
N ILE A 39 11.08 5.19 -0.35
CA ILE A 39 11.56 3.81 -0.13
C ILE A 39 10.40 2.92 0.31
N LYS A 40 10.51 1.62 0.01
CA LYS A 40 9.58 0.59 0.52
C LYS A 40 10.29 -0.25 1.58
N ILE A 41 9.66 -0.50 2.72
CA ILE A 41 10.15 -1.44 3.73
C ILE A 41 9.19 -2.63 3.82
N ILE A 42 9.74 -3.85 3.83
CA ILE A 42 8.98 -5.07 4.08
C ILE A 42 9.09 -5.42 5.57
N ASN A 43 8.02 -5.14 6.34
CA ASN A 43 8.04 -5.19 7.81
C ASN A 43 7.15 -6.29 8.43
N SER A 44 6.65 -7.20 7.61
CA SER A 44 5.93 -8.39 8.08
C SER A 44 6.11 -9.53 7.09
N GLY A 45 5.57 -10.70 7.43
CA GLY A 45 5.31 -11.73 6.44
C GLY A 45 4.01 -11.48 5.66
N ILE A 46 3.58 -12.51 4.94
CA ILE A 46 2.42 -12.49 4.04
C ILE A 46 1.22 -13.22 4.64
N PHE A 47 0.04 -12.91 4.12
CA PHE A 47 -1.15 -13.72 4.35
C PHE A 47 -0.99 -15.10 3.72
N MET A 48 -1.21 -16.15 4.50
CA MET A 48 -1.17 -17.54 4.06
C MET A 48 -2.60 -18.02 3.75
N PRO A 49 -3.00 -18.14 2.48
CA PRO A 49 -4.40 -18.39 2.10
C PRO A 49 -4.89 -19.80 2.45
N LYS A 50 -4.01 -20.72 2.86
CA LYS A 50 -4.37 -22.05 3.35
C LYS A 50 -4.68 -22.11 4.84
N SER A 51 -4.21 -21.14 5.62
CA SER A 51 -4.32 -21.16 7.09
C SER A 51 -4.97 -19.91 7.67
N GLY A 52 -5.11 -18.84 6.89
CA GLY A 52 -5.63 -17.56 7.37
C GLY A 52 -4.67 -16.85 8.32
N LYS A 53 -3.38 -17.22 8.35
CA LYS A 53 -2.38 -16.62 9.25
C LYS A 53 -1.45 -15.70 8.48
N ILE A 54 -0.84 -14.75 9.19
CA ILE A 54 0.30 -13.99 8.69
C ILE A 54 1.58 -14.77 9.00
N SER A 55 2.43 -14.98 8.00
CA SER A 55 3.75 -15.58 8.21
C SER A 55 4.67 -14.63 8.97
N ARG A 56 5.75 -15.16 9.57
CA ARG A 56 6.75 -14.33 10.26
C ARG A 56 7.62 -13.60 9.24
N GLY A 57 8.08 -12.41 9.61
CA GLY A 57 8.99 -11.62 8.78
C GLY A 57 9.10 -10.19 9.29
N GLY A 58 9.93 -9.40 8.62
CA GLY A 58 10.15 -7.99 8.95
C GLY A 58 11.29 -7.74 9.92
N PHE A 59 11.46 -6.46 10.26
CA PHE A 59 12.46 -5.96 11.19
C PHE A 59 11.91 -5.98 12.61
N ASP A 60 12.76 -5.92 13.62
CA ASP A 60 12.26 -5.64 14.96
C ASP A 60 11.82 -4.16 15.09
N LYS A 61 11.05 -3.86 16.14
CA LYS A 61 10.49 -2.52 16.36
C LYS A 61 11.55 -1.42 16.42
N LYS A 62 12.73 -1.72 16.99
CA LYS A 62 13.82 -0.74 17.15
C LYS A 62 14.52 -0.50 15.82
N GLU A 63 14.82 -1.57 15.08
CA GLU A 63 15.38 -1.51 13.72
C GLU A 63 14.48 -0.68 12.80
N LEU A 64 13.18 -0.98 12.76
CA LEU A 64 12.21 -0.26 11.93
C LEU A 64 12.17 1.23 12.27
N LYS A 65 12.08 1.57 13.56
CA LYS A 65 12.03 2.97 14.00
C LYS A 65 13.27 3.74 13.57
N GLU A 66 14.46 3.14 13.70
CA GLU A 66 15.71 3.77 13.26
C GLU A 66 15.74 3.94 11.73
N MET A 67 15.38 2.90 10.97
CA MET A 67 15.31 2.97 9.50
C MET A 67 14.36 4.10 9.03
N VAL A 68 13.16 4.18 9.61
CA VAL A 68 12.17 5.20 9.26
C VAL A 68 12.66 6.59 9.62
N SER A 69 13.21 6.77 10.82
CA SER A 69 13.77 8.07 11.24
C SER A 69 14.93 8.51 10.34
N TYR A 70 15.81 7.59 9.97
CA TYR A 70 16.97 7.85 9.13
C TYR A 70 16.59 8.25 7.70
N ALA A 71 15.57 7.59 7.12
CA ALA A 71 14.99 7.93 5.83
C ALA A 71 14.32 9.30 5.86
N LYS A 72 13.54 9.60 6.91
CA LYS A 72 12.88 10.90 7.07
C LYS A 72 13.85 12.08 7.19
N HIS A 73 14.97 11.92 7.88
CA HIS A 73 16.01 12.96 7.93
C HIS A 73 16.63 13.27 6.56
N ARG A 74 16.37 12.43 5.54
CA ARG A 74 16.78 12.62 4.15
C ARG A 74 15.62 13.03 3.24
N ASN A 75 14.49 13.43 3.82
CA ASN A 75 13.26 13.79 3.12
C ASN A 75 12.70 12.66 2.24
N LEU A 76 12.95 11.40 2.62
CA LEU A 76 12.35 10.25 1.95
C LEU A 76 11.06 9.84 2.65
N GLU A 77 10.01 9.62 1.88
CA GLU A 77 8.81 8.92 2.36
C GLU A 77 9.08 7.43 2.52
N VAL A 78 8.38 6.79 3.47
CA VAL A 78 8.52 5.35 3.73
C VAL A 78 7.17 4.67 3.56
N TYR A 79 7.08 3.78 2.58
CA TYR A 79 5.91 2.94 2.34
C TYR A 79 6.16 1.55 2.91
N CYS A 80 5.28 1.06 3.76
CA CYS A 80 5.54 -0.13 4.56
C CYS A 80 4.58 -1.25 4.22
N HIS A 81 5.10 -2.38 3.73
CA HIS A 81 4.35 -3.63 3.74
C HIS A 81 4.24 -4.10 5.20
N ALA A 82 3.01 -4.12 5.73
CA ALA A 82 2.74 -4.57 7.07
C ALA A 82 1.38 -5.27 7.14
N ASN A 83 1.36 -6.45 7.73
CA ASN A 83 0.21 -7.28 7.99
C ASN A 83 0.25 -7.78 9.44
N GLY A 84 -0.94 -7.97 10.03
CA GLY A 84 -1.08 -8.26 11.45
C GLY A 84 -0.99 -6.98 12.28
N ASP A 85 -1.98 -6.78 13.15
CA ASP A 85 -2.19 -5.50 13.82
C ASP A 85 -0.97 -4.98 14.59
N GLU A 86 -0.26 -5.86 15.31
CA GLU A 86 0.97 -5.50 16.04
C GLU A 86 2.03 -4.88 15.11
N ARG A 87 2.26 -5.49 13.94
CA ARG A 87 3.27 -5.01 12.97
C ARG A 87 2.84 -3.73 12.28
N ILE A 88 1.54 -3.56 12.07
CA ILE A 88 0.97 -2.34 11.50
C ILE A 88 1.11 -1.21 12.53
N GLY A 89 0.70 -1.43 13.79
CA GLY A 89 0.86 -0.48 14.88
C GLY A 89 2.31 -0.04 15.07
N ASP A 90 3.26 -0.98 15.08
CA ASP A 90 4.69 -0.67 15.15
C ASP A 90 5.18 0.21 13.98
N ALA A 91 4.71 -0.06 12.76
CA ALA A 91 5.06 0.75 11.59
C ALA A 91 4.46 2.16 11.67
N VAL A 92 3.21 2.28 12.13
CA VAL A 92 2.53 3.56 12.33
C VAL A 92 3.25 4.37 13.43
N GLU A 93 3.65 3.74 14.53
CA GLU A 93 4.43 4.37 15.60
C GLU A 93 5.82 4.82 15.14
N ALA A 94 6.50 4.01 14.31
CA ALA A 94 7.76 4.39 13.66
C ALA A 94 7.58 5.59 12.72
N GLY A 95 6.34 5.86 12.29
CA GLY A 95 5.97 7.01 11.49
C GLY A 95 6.14 6.78 10.00
N VAL A 96 5.85 5.59 9.48
CA VAL A 96 5.83 5.38 8.02
C VAL A 96 4.83 6.35 7.35
N SER A 97 5.04 6.69 6.09
CA SER A 97 4.12 7.55 5.33
C SER A 97 2.84 6.80 4.94
N CYS A 98 2.96 5.51 4.64
CA CYS A 98 1.83 4.68 4.24
C CYS A 98 1.98 3.23 4.68
N ILE A 99 0.86 2.60 5.03
CA ILE A 99 0.73 1.15 5.17
C ILE A 99 0.21 0.55 3.86
N ILE A 100 0.91 -0.46 3.35
CA ILE A 100 0.50 -1.28 2.20
C ILE A 100 -0.05 -2.61 2.72
N HIS A 101 -1.14 -3.07 2.11
CA HIS A 101 -1.94 -4.25 2.46
C HIS A 101 -2.74 -4.06 3.75
N GLY A 102 -2.09 -3.98 4.91
CA GLY A 102 -2.78 -3.77 6.19
C GLY A 102 -3.76 -4.89 6.57
N PHE A 103 -3.50 -6.13 6.17
CA PHE A 103 -4.37 -7.25 6.52
C PHE A 103 -4.41 -7.47 8.04
N TYR A 104 -5.60 -7.71 8.59
CA TYR A 104 -5.87 -7.84 10.02
C TYR A 104 -5.70 -6.56 10.86
N ILE A 105 -5.68 -5.38 10.24
CA ILE A 105 -5.68 -4.11 10.97
C ILE A 105 -6.89 -3.98 11.92
N SER A 106 -6.66 -3.46 13.12
CA SER A 106 -7.68 -3.16 14.13
C SER A 106 -8.19 -1.72 14.03
N GLU A 107 -9.32 -1.44 14.66
CA GLU A 107 -9.85 -0.08 14.76
C GLU A 107 -8.91 0.86 15.53
N ASP A 108 -8.25 0.37 16.59
CA ASP A 108 -7.31 1.19 17.38
C ASP A 108 -6.13 1.62 16.53
N THR A 109 -5.58 0.71 15.71
CA THR A 109 -4.51 1.04 14.76
C THR A 109 -5.00 2.01 13.67
N LEU A 110 -6.24 1.89 13.20
CA LEU A 110 -6.81 2.87 12.25
C LEU A 110 -6.92 4.27 12.85
N ARG A 111 -7.33 4.38 14.12
CA ARG A 111 -7.34 5.68 14.83
C ARG A 111 -5.94 6.25 14.95
N LEU A 112 -4.97 5.42 15.30
CA LEU A 112 -3.57 5.81 15.37
C LEU A 112 -3.02 6.27 14.01
N MET A 113 -3.41 5.60 12.91
CA MET A 113 -3.06 6.01 11.56
C MET A 113 -3.61 7.39 11.22
N HIS A 114 -4.87 7.67 11.58
CA HIS A 114 -5.47 8.99 11.38
C HIS A 114 -4.73 10.06 12.20
N GLU A 115 -4.48 9.83 13.49
CA GLU A 115 -3.76 10.75 14.37
C GLU A 115 -2.34 11.07 13.89
N LYS A 116 -1.67 10.09 13.28
CA LYS A 116 -0.29 10.23 12.77
C LYS A 116 -0.21 10.54 11.27
N HIS A 117 -1.34 10.76 10.61
CA HIS A 117 -1.44 11.03 9.17
C HIS A 117 -0.76 9.97 8.29
N VAL A 118 -0.86 8.69 8.68
CA VAL A 118 -0.34 7.57 7.90
C VAL A 118 -1.41 7.11 6.92
N CYS A 119 -1.11 7.08 5.62
CA CYS A 119 -2.07 6.62 4.62
C CYS A 119 -2.22 5.10 4.58
N PHE A 120 -3.28 4.65 3.91
CA PHE A 120 -3.59 3.24 3.71
C PHE A 120 -3.74 2.90 2.23
N ILE A 121 -2.97 1.94 1.73
CA ILE A 121 -3.09 1.32 0.41
C ILE A 121 -3.56 -0.14 0.58
N PRO A 122 -4.85 -0.43 0.41
CA PRO A 122 -5.41 -1.71 0.88
C PRO A 122 -5.09 -2.93 0.02
N THR A 123 -4.91 -2.79 -1.30
CA THR A 123 -4.57 -3.90 -2.23
C THR A 123 -5.54 -5.08 -2.18
N VAL A 124 -6.84 -4.79 -2.17
CA VAL A 124 -7.89 -5.82 -2.06
C VAL A 124 -7.82 -6.83 -3.20
N TYR A 125 -7.49 -6.39 -4.42
CA TYR A 125 -7.33 -7.27 -5.57
C TYR A 125 -6.23 -8.31 -5.35
N ALA A 126 -5.09 -7.91 -4.79
CA ALA A 126 -3.98 -8.82 -4.49
C ALA A 126 -4.42 -9.91 -3.51
N LEU A 127 -5.16 -9.54 -2.44
CA LEU A 127 -5.74 -10.48 -1.51
C LEU A 127 -6.71 -11.45 -2.18
N LEU A 128 -7.61 -10.93 -3.02
CA LEU A 128 -8.60 -11.73 -3.75
C LEU A 128 -7.93 -12.76 -4.67
N SER A 129 -6.84 -12.38 -5.34
CA SER A 129 -6.09 -13.25 -6.26
C SER A 129 -5.54 -14.51 -5.61
N LEU A 130 -5.33 -14.48 -4.29
CA LEU A 130 -4.87 -15.64 -3.51
C LEU A 130 -5.91 -16.77 -3.42
N SER A 131 -7.16 -16.51 -3.81
CA SER A 131 -8.24 -17.52 -3.83
C SER A 131 -7.94 -18.71 -4.74
N GLU A 132 -7.11 -18.51 -5.78
CA GLU A 132 -6.70 -19.57 -6.70
C GLU A 132 -5.56 -20.43 -6.12
N MET A 133 -4.91 -19.99 -5.04
CA MET A 133 -3.73 -20.63 -4.44
C MET A 133 -3.97 -21.23 -3.05
N GLY A 134 -5.15 -21.01 -2.45
CA GLY A 134 -5.47 -21.47 -1.10
C GLY A 134 -6.93 -21.84 -0.90
N ASP A 135 -7.39 -21.76 0.35
CA ASP A 135 -8.77 -22.07 0.69
C ASP A 135 -9.67 -20.87 0.37
N LYS A 136 -10.63 -21.06 -0.53
CA LYS A 136 -11.52 -20.00 -1.00
C LYS A 136 -12.36 -19.39 0.12
N ASN A 137 -12.74 -20.16 1.13
CA ASN A 137 -13.52 -19.64 2.27
C ASN A 137 -12.63 -18.76 3.16
N ILE A 138 -11.41 -19.21 3.45
CA ILE A 138 -10.45 -18.41 4.24
C ILE A 138 -10.13 -17.08 3.56
N VAL A 139 -9.88 -17.10 2.25
CA VAL A 139 -9.61 -15.87 1.48
C VAL A 139 -10.85 -14.97 1.45
N LYS A 140 -12.04 -15.54 1.21
CA LYS A 140 -13.30 -14.79 1.21
C LYS A 140 -13.54 -14.09 2.55
N ASP A 141 -13.39 -14.80 3.67
CA ASP A 141 -13.58 -14.24 5.01
C ASP A 141 -12.58 -13.09 5.28
N MET A 142 -11.33 -13.27 4.86
CA MET A 142 -10.32 -12.23 4.98
C MET A 142 -10.64 -11.02 4.09
N VAL A 143 -11.15 -11.21 2.87
CA VAL A 143 -11.59 -10.12 1.98
C VAL A 143 -12.76 -9.35 2.61
N GLU A 144 -13.77 -10.04 3.15
CA GLU A 144 -14.92 -9.39 3.80
C GLU A 144 -14.51 -8.56 5.02
N ARG A 145 -13.59 -9.10 5.84
CA ARG A 145 -12.96 -8.36 6.94
C ARG A 145 -12.20 -7.14 6.43
N HIS A 146 -11.42 -7.30 5.36
CA HIS A 146 -10.61 -6.22 4.80
C HIS A 146 -11.46 -5.09 4.23
N LEU A 147 -12.52 -5.41 3.50
CA LEU A 147 -13.49 -4.44 3.00
C LEU A 147 -14.15 -3.65 4.16
N SER A 148 -14.48 -4.34 5.25
CA SER A 148 -15.03 -3.70 6.45
C SER A 148 -14.03 -2.74 7.09
N ALA A 149 -12.75 -3.12 7.16
CA ALA A 149 -11.69 -2.25 7.67
C ALA A 149 -11.46 -1.02 6.78
N ILE A 150 -11.53 -1.16 5.45
CA ILE A 150 -11.44 -0.04 4.50
C ILE A 150 -12.58 0.95 4.70
N LYS A 151 -13.81 0.45 4.85
CA LYS A 151 -14.97 1.30 5.16
C LYS A 151 -14.72 2.09 6.44
N ARG A 152 -14.29 1.38 7.50
CA ARG A 152 -14.02 1.98 8.80
C ARG A 152 -12.90 3.02 8.74
N SER A 153 -11.88 2.76 7.93
CA SER A 153 -10.77 3.70 7.66
C SER A 153 -11.31 5.02 7.08
N SER A 154 -12.22 4.94 6.11
CA SER A 154 -12.88 6.11 5.51
C SER A 154 -13.68 6.89 6.55
N GLU A 155 -14.49 6.19 7.36
CA GLU A 155 -15.32 6.80 8.41
C GLU A 155 -14.49 7.49 9.51
N ILE A 156 -13.32 6.95 9.84
CA ILE A 156 -12.38 7.55 10.80
C ILE A 156 -11.65 8.76 10.19
N GLY A 157 -11.55 8.84 8.86
CA GLY A 157 -10.80 9.88 8.14
C GLY A 157 -9.34 9.52 7.90
N VAL A 158 -8.99 8.23 7.86
CA VAL A 158 -7.69 7.77 7.37
C VAL A 158 -7.59 8.07 5.88
N THR A 159 -6.46 8.61 5.43
CA THR A 159 -6.25 8.83 3.99
C THR A 159 -6.06 7.50 3.28
N ILE A 160 -6.96 7.17 2.36
CA ILE A 160 -6.90 5.95 1.54
C ILE A 160 -6.35 6.30 0.16
N LYS A 161 -5.44 5.48 -0.36
CA LYS A 161 -4.93 5.55 -1.73
C LYS A 161 -5.17 4.23 -2.46
N ALA A 162 -5.58 4.32 -3.72
CA ALA A 162 -5.79 3.12 -4.53
C ALA A 162 -4.46 2.51 -4.95
N GLY A 163 -4.38 1.18 -4.92
CA GLY A 163 -3.23 0.43 -5.41
C GLY A 163 -3.56 -1.05 -5.44
N SER A 164 -3.31 -1.72 -6.57
CA SER A 164 -3.68 -3.12 -6.78
C SER A 164 -2.55 -4.12 -6.53
N ASP A 165 -1.33 -3.64 -6.25
CA ASP A 165 -0.09 -4.43 -6.22
C ASP A 165 0.32 -5.02 -7.59
N ALA A 166 -0.09 -4.36 -8.68
CA ALA A 166 0.31 -4.72 -10.05
C ALA A 166 1.84 -4.87 -10.21
N GLY A 167 2.27 -5.91 -10.93
CA GLY A 167 3.67 -6.30 -11.08
C GLY A 167 4.13 -7.41 -10.14
N SER A 168 3.43 -7.65 -9.03
CA SER A 168 3.66 -8.78 -8.10
C SER A 168 2.87 -10.02 -8.52
N PHE A 169 3.02 -10.46 -9.79
CA PHE A 169 2.13 -11.44 -10.45
C PHE A 169 0.68 -10.97 -10.66
N ILE A 170 0.39 -9.72 -10.30
CA ILE A 170 -0.89 -9.05 -10.52
C ILE A 170 -0.84 -8.30 -11.87
N PRO A 171 -1.86 -8.42 -12.74
CA PRO A 171 -1.85 -7.79 -14.06
C PRO A 171 -1.91 -6.26 -13.98
N TYR A 172 -1.23 -5.56 -14.89
CA TYR A 172 -1.31 -4.11 -14.99
C TYR A 172 -2.67 -3.65 -15.57
N GLY A 173 -3.10 -2.45 -15.19
CA GLY A 173 -4.32 -1.83 -15.72
C GLY A 173 -5.60 -2.44 -15.14
N SER A 174 -5.95 -3.66 -15.54
CA SER A 174 -7.22 -4.31 -15.17
C SER A 174 -7.36 -4.51 -13.65
N SER A 175 -6.28 -4.91 -12.97
CA SER A 175 -6.29 -5.05 -11.51
C SER A 175 -6.54 -3.72 -10.78
N TYR A 176 -6.06 -2.61 -11.34
CA TYR A 176 -6.26 -1.29 -10.75
C TYR A 176 -7.71 -0.86 -10.88
N ILE A 177 -8.34 -1.09 -12.04
CA ILE A 177 -9.79 -0.85 -12.21
C ILE A 177 -10.60 -1.71 -11.24
N SER A 178 -10.26 -2.99 -11.09
CA SER A 178 -10.91 -3.87 -10.12
C SER A 178 -10.67 -3.43 -8.67
N GLU A 179 -9.50 -2.87 -8.34
CA GLU A 179 -9.25 -2.27 -7.01
C GLU A 179 -10.23 -1.11 -6.73
N LEU A 180 -10.46 -0.23 -7.70
CA LEU A 180 -11.43 0.88 -7.55
C LEU A 180 -12.86 0.35 -7.32
N GLU A 181 -13.26 -0.69 -8.05
CA GLU A 181 -14.54 -1.37 -7.85
C GLU A 181 -14.64 -2.03 -6.46
N LEU A 182 -13.54 -2.60 -5.95
CA LEU A 182 -13.47 -3.20 -4.62
C LEU A 182 -13.54 -2.14 -3.52
N LEU A 183 -12.89 -0.99 -3.69
CA LEU A 183 -13.05 0.15 -2.78
C LEU A 183 -14.49 0.67 -2.77
N LYS A 184 -15.15 0.69 -3.94
CA LYS A 184 -16.58 1.02 -4.03
C LYS A 184 -17.44 -0.01 -3.30
N LYS A 185 -17.12 -1.30 -3.45
CA LYS A 185 -17.78 -2.41 -2.74
C LYS A 185 -17.56 -2.34 -1.23
N ALA A 186 -16.41 -1.84 -0.77
CA ALA A 186 -16.13 -1.63 0.65
C ALA A 186 -17.10 -0.61 1.27
N GLY A 187 -17.62 0.33 0.48
CA GLY A 187 -18.61 1.31 0.92
C GLY A 187 -18.24 2.76 0.64
N LEU A 188 -17.09 3.01 0.01
CA LEU A 188 -16.72 4.37 -0.41
C LEU A 188 -17.71 4.88 -1.48
N THR A 189 -17.92 6.18 -1.55
CA THR A 189 -18.62 6.86 -2.64
C THR A 189 -17.75 6.90 -3.90
N TYR A 190 -18.34 7.22 -5.05
CA TYR A 190 -17.54 7.41 -6.28
C TYR A 190 -16.51 8.53 -6.12
N GLU A 191 -16.89 9.62 -5.45
CA GLU A 191 -16.01 10.75 -5.18
C GLU A 191 -14.83 10.33 -4.29
N GLU A 192 -15.07 9.64 -3.17
CA GLU A 192 -14.01 9.11 -2.32
C GLU A 192 -13.07 8.18 -3.10
N VAL A 193 -13.60 7.25 -3.89
CA VAL A 193 -12.78 6.34 -4.71
C VAL A 193 -11.91 7.12 -5.70
N LEU A 194 -12.47 8.12 -6.40
CA LEU A 194 -11.67 8.94 -7.32
C LEU A 194 -10.60 9.76 -6.58
N HIS A 195 -10.90 10.28 -5.40
CA HIS A 195 -9.91 10.96 -4.56
C HIS A 195 -8.74 10.06 -4.14
N THR A 196 -8.97 8.76 -3.96
CA THR A 196 -7.88 7.81 -3.67
C THR A 196 -6.88 7.67 -4.82
N ALA A 197 -7.28 7.99 -6.05
CA ALA A 197 -6.45 7.91 -7.26
C ALA A 197 -5.70 9.23 -7.57
N ILE A 198 -5.89 10.28 -6.77
CA ILE A 198 -5.23 11.57 -6.95
C ILE A 198 -3.93 11.59 -6.14
N SER A 199 -2.79 11.80 -6.81
CA SER A 199 -1.47 11.85 -6.16
C SER A 199 -1.11 13.23 -5.60
N LYS A 200 -1.66 14.32 -6.18
CA LYS A 200 -1.42 15.70 -5.74
C LYS A 200 -2.65 16.59 -5.97
N PRO A 201 -2.84 17.67 -5.19
CA PRO A 201 -3.86 18.66 -5.47
C PRO A 201 -3.58 19.33 -6.82
N PHE A 202 -4.63 19.52 -7.63
CA PHE A 202 -4.53 20.26 -8.89
C PHE A 202 -4.15 21.71 -8.63
N ARG A 203 -3.22 22.24 -9.44
CA ARG A 203 -2.87 23.67 -9.43
C ARG A 203 -3.16 24.30 -10.78
N GLN A 204 -3.63 25.55 -10.77
CA GLN A 204 -3.81 26.32 -12.00
C GLN A 204 -2.47 26.40 -12.76
N GLY A 205 -2.51 26.11 -14.06
CA GLY A 205 -1.32 26.09 -14.93
C GLY A 205 -0.66 24.72 -15.11
N GLU A 206 -1.12 23.67 -14.42
CA GLU A 206 -0.68 22.29 -14.70
C GLU A 206 -1.26 21.76 -16.02
N SER A 207 -0.59 20.75 -16.60
CA SER A 207 -1.06 20.06 -17.80
C SER A 207 -2.45 19.46 -17.59
N ALA A 208 -3.38 19.75 -18.50
CA ALA A 208 -4.73 19.20 -18.49
C ALA A 208 -4.75 17.80 -19.13
N ASP A 209 -4.44 16.80 -18.31
CA ASP A 209 -4.61 15.38 -18.63
C ASP A 209 -5.86 14.88 -17.90
N PHE A 210 -6.88 14.42 -18.64
CA PHE A 210 -8.15 13.98 -18.03
C PHE A 210 -8.72 12.72 -18.70
N LEU A 211 -9.41 11.94 -17.88
CA LEU A 211 -10.15 10.74 -18.29
C LEU A 211 -11.65 11.05 -18.30
N LEU A 212 -12.34 10.68 -19.37
CA LEU A 212 -13.80 10.63 -19.36
C LEU A 212 -14.22 9.23 -18.89
N LEU A 213 -14.98 9.18 -17.80
CA LEU A 213 -15.42 7.93 -17.19
C LEU A 213 -16.95 7.76 -17.25
N ASP A 214 -17.37 6.50 -17.30
CA ASP A 214 -18.75 6.04 -17.08
C ASP A 214 -18.67 4.96 -15.99
N GLY A 215 -19.03 5.33 -14.76
CA GLY A 215 -18.57 4.59 -13.58
C GLY A 215 -17.03 4.63 -13.50
N PHE A 216 -16.39 3.45 -13.41
CA PHE A 216 -14.92 3.33 -13.49
C PHE A 216 -14.41 2.93 -14.88
N LYS A 217 -15.29 2.84 -15.89
CA LYS A 217 -14.89 2.51 -17.26
C LYS A 217 -14.37 3.74 -17.98
N VAL A 218 -13.14 3.67 -18.47
CA VAL A 218 -12.55 4.71 -19.33
C VAL A 218 -13.28 4.73 -20.68
N LYS A 219 -13.82 5.89 -21.04
CA LYS A 219 -14.48 6.15 -22.34
C LYS A 219 -13.60 6.94 -23.28
N LYS A 220 -12.80 7.85 -22.74
CA LYS A 220 -11.83 8.67 -23.50
C LYS A 220 -10.66 9.02 -22.60
N ILE A 221 -9.48 9.14 -23.22
CA ILE A 221 -8.26 9.60 -22.58
C ILE A 221 -7.84 10.88 -23.29
N PHE A 222 -7.62 11.95 -22.55
CA PHE A 222 -7.07 13.19 -23.07
C PHE A 222 -5.71 13.44 -22.42
N LEU A 223 -4.66 13.49 -23.25
CA LEU A 223 -3.31 13.84 -22.82
C LEU A 223 -2.85 15.08 -23.58
N ARG A 224 -2.39 16.11 -22.86
CA ARG A 224 -1.93 17.39 -23.43
C ARG A 224 -2.92 17.98 -24.43
N ASN A 225 -4.20 18.01 -24.04
CA ASN A 225 -5.33 18.47 -24.85
C ASN A 225 -5.58 17.69 -26.16
N ARG A 226 -5.14 16.42 -26.25
CA ARG A 226 -5.42 15.54 -27.40
C ARG A 226 -6.07 14.25 -26.93
N GLU A 227 -7.12 13.83 -27.62
CA GLU A 227 -7.72 12.50 -27.41
C GLU A 227 -6.72 11.44 -27.88
N VAL A 228 -6.45 10.44 -27.05
CA VAL A 228 -5.57 9.29 -27.38
C VAL A 228 -6.37 7.98 -27.32
N PRO A 229 -5.97 6.96 -28.09
CA PRO A 229 -6.61 5.65 -28.04
C PRO A 229 -6.57 5.01 -26.64
N ILE A 230 -7.58 4.19 -26.35
CA ILE A 230 -7.67 3.35 -25.14
C ILE A 230 -6.84 2.08 -25.33
#